data_AF-A0A7L1DXW9-F1
#
_entry.id   AF-A0A7L1DXW9-F1
#
_cell.length_a   1.000
_cell.length_b   1.000
_cell.length_c   1.000
_cell.angle_alpha   90.00
_cell.angle_beta   90.00
_cell.angle_gamma   90.00
#
_symmetry.space_group_name_H-M   'P 1'
#
loop_
_entity.id
_entity.type
_entity.pdbx_description
1 polymer ?
#
loop_
_entity_poly.entity_id
_entity_poly.type
_entity_poly.pdbx_seq_one_letter_code
_entity_poly.pdbx_strand_id
1 'polypeptide(L)'
;MALTAETESRLYRSLRVAAGAAAHLVALGFPAAVAVLARPGSSEGVWPVPIPLPSAPQFSFLMTEALLIFSPETSLLRSFSRKVRVRAHWALQLLALLCALLGLGIITYNKHLNGKSHFVTWHGLTGLLAVLYAGGQCAGGVLLLYPKLMKNWTLAKLKLYHATSGLVGYLLGCASLMLGMCSLWFTTAVTGASWYLAMLCPLITSLVIMNQVSNAYLYRKRSQH
;
A
#
# COMPACT_ATOMS: atom_id res chain seq x y z
N MET A 1 -8.43 5.41 -39.80
CA MET A 1 -8.97 4.59 -38.68
C MET A 1 -7.91 3.75 -37.97
N ALA A 2 -6.98 3.07 -38.68
CA ALA A 2 -5.92 2.29 -38.03
C ALA A 2 -4.84 3.16 -37.33
N LEU A 3 -4.42 4.27 -37.95
CA LEU A 3 -3.39 5.17 -37.42
C LEU A 3 -3.80 5.84 -36.10
N THR A 4 -5.09 6.15 -35.94
CA THR A 4 -5.67 6.75 -34.74
C THR A 4 -5.73 5.74 -33.59
N ALA A 5 -6.14 4.50 -33.86
CA ALA A 5 -6.16 3.43 -32.87
C ALA A 5 -4.75 3.06 -32.37
N GLU A 6 -3.75 3.06 -33.26
CA GLU A 6 -2.36 2.81 -32.87
C GLU A 6 -1.81 3.94 -32.00
N THR A 7 -2.09 5.20 -32.36
CA THR A 7 -1.67 6.38 -31.58
C THR A 7 -2.31 6.40 -30.21
N GLU A 8 -3.61 6.11 -30.11
CA GLU A 8 -4.33 5.95 -28.84
C GLU A 8 -3.71 4.85 -27.98
N SER A 9 -3.39 3.69 -28.57
CA SER A 9 -2.76 2.58 -27.83
C SER A 9 -1.39 2.94 -27.26
N ARG A 10 -0.59 3.72 -28.01
CA ARG A 10 0.72 4.22 -27.57
C ARG A 10 0.56 5.27 -26.46
N LEU A 11 -0.41 6.17 -26.58
CA LEU A 11 -0.72 7.17 -25.56
C LEU A 11 -1.14 6.52 -24.23
N TYR A 12 -2.10 5.59 -24.26
CA TYR A 12 -2.54 4.89 -23.05
C TYR A 12 -1.41 4.11 -22.39
N ARG A 13 -0.55 3.48 -23.18
CA ARG A 13 0.65 2.79 -22.67
C ARG A 13 1.62 3.78 -22.01
N SER A 14 1.92 4.90 -22.65
CA SER A 14 2.79 5.94 -22.09
C SER A 14 2.23 6.51 -20.79
N LEU A 15 0.92 6.76 -20.72
CA LEU A 15 0.26 7.24 -19.50
C LEU A 15 0.35 6.21 -18.36
N ARG A 16 0.17 4.91 -18.65
CA ARG A 16 0.33 3.85 -17.63
C ARG A 16 1.77 3.72 -17.14
N VAL A 17 2.74 3.85 -18.04
CA VAL A 17 4.17 3.85 -17.67
C VAL A 17 4.48 5.06 -16.78
N ALA A 18 4.04 6.26 -17.18
CA ALA A 18 4.24 7.48 -16.41
C ALA A 18 3.57 7.39 -15.02
N ALA A 19 2.33 6.90 -14.97
CA ALA A 19 1.59 6.73 -13.72
C ALA A 19 2.25 5.69 -12.79
N GLY A 20 2.73 4.56 -13.33
CA GLY A 20 3.46 3.57 -12.53
C GLY A 20 4.82 4.07 -12.05
N ALA A 21 5.55 4.85 -12.85
CA ALA A 21 6.78 5.51 -12.43
C ALA A 21 6.50 6.53 -11.31
N ALA A 22 5.45 7.33 -11.45
CA ALA A 22 4.99 8.25 -10.40
C ALA A 22 4.63 7.49 -9.11
N ALA A 23 3.96 6.33 -9.21
CA ALA A 23 3.64 5.51 -8.05
C ALA A 23 4.89 5.02 -7.31
N HIS A 24 5.95 4.59 -8.01
CA HIS A 24 7.23 4.23 -7.38
C HIS A 24 7.90 5.42 -6.68
N LEU A 25 7.97 6.57 -7.38
CA LEU A 25 8.56 7.79 -6.82
C LEU A 25 7.81 8.27 -5.58
N VAL A 26 6.48 8.25 -5.63
CA VAL A 26 5.62 8.62 -4.51
C VAL A 26 5.73 7.63 -3.36
N ALA A 27 5.72 6.32 -3.66
CA ALA A 27 5.81 5.27 -2.65
C ALA A 27 7.10 5.39 -1.84
N LEU A 28 8.21 5.83 -2.45
CA LEU A 28 9.47 6.07 -1.74
C LEU A 28 9.54 7.47 -1.13
N GLY A 29 9.23 8.50 -1.92
CA GLY A 29 9.45 9.91 -1.56
C GLY A 29 8.56 10.38 -0.42
N PHE A 30 7.29 9.99 -0.40
CA PHE A 30 6.38 10.39 0.67
C PHE A 30 6.79 9.82 2.04
N PRO A 31 7.03 8.50 2.18
CA PRO A 31 7.53 7.93 3.43
C PRO A 31 8.87 8.51 3.89
N ALA A 32 9.79 8.77 2.96
CA ALA A 32 11.07 9.41 3.27
C ALA A 32 10.87 10.83 3.83
N ALA A 33 9.99 11.63 3.22
CA ALA A 33 9.67 12.97 3.70
C ALA A 33 9.05 12.93 5.10
N VAL A 34 8.08 12.03 5.35
CA VAL A 34 7.47 11.89 6.69
C VAL A 34 8.49 11.42 7.72
N ALA A 35 9.40 10.51 7.36
CA ALA A 35 10.47 10.06 8.25
C ALA A 35 11.44 11.20 8.62
N VAL A 36 11.71 12.13 7.70
CA VAL A 36 12.52 13.33 7.97
C VAL A 36 11.80 14.28 8.92
N LEU A 37 10.48 14.47 8.75
CA LEU A 37 9.67 15.34 9.62
C LEU A 37 9.50 14.77 11.04
N ALA A 38 9.44 13.44 11.15
CA ALA A 38 9.26 12.72 12.42
C ALA A 38 10.56 12.56 13.24
N ARG A 39 11.67 13.23 12.86
CA ARG A 39 12.94 13.14 13.58
C ARG A 39 12.81 13.64 15.03
N PRO A 40 13.39 12.93 16.02
CA PRO A 40 13.33 13.35 17.43
C PRO A 40 13.89 14.76 17.62
N GLY A 41 13.13 15.64 18.30
CA GLY A 41 13.49 17.04 18.55
C GLY A 41 12.51 18.08 17.99
N SER A 42 11.60 17.68 17.09
CA SER A 42 10.53 18.53 16.56
C SER A 42 9.17 18.36 17.26
N SER A 43 9.03 17.37 18.14
CA SER A 43 7.81 17.12 18.92
C SER A 43 8.08 17.22 20.42
N GLU A 44 7.39 18.14 21.09
CA GLU A 44 7.31 18.25 22.55
C GLU A 44 6.76 16.93 23.14
N GLY A 45 7.65 16.03 23.55
CA GLY A 45 7.29 14.70 24.07
C GLY A 45 8.42 13.69 23.90
N VAL A 46 9.34 13.70 24.86
CA VAL A 46 10.57 12.92 24.98
C VAL A 46 10.39 11.42 24.71
N TRP A 47 11.20 10.88 23.79
CA TRP A 47 11.73 9.51 23.90
C TRP A 47 13.17 9.45 23.36
N PRO A 48 14.16 8.92 24.11
CA PRO A 48 15.52 8.73 23.62
C PRO A 48 15.60 7.37 22.95
N VAL A 49 15.02 7.20 21.76
CA VAL A 49 15.26 6.00 20.94
C VAL A 49 15.78 6.43 19.56
N PRO A 50 17.08 6.20 19.28
CA PRO A 50 17.67 6.47 17.97
C PRO A 50 17.36 5.29 17.05
N ILE A 51 16.14 5.20 16.54
CA ILE A 51 15.82 4.18 15.53
C ILE A 51 14.87 4.81 14.50
N PRO A 52 15.14 4.69 13.19
CA PRO A 52 14.12 4.87 12.18
C PRO A 52 13.15 3.68 12.30
N LEU A 53 12.29 3.69 13.32
CA LEU A 53 11.35 2.59 13.58
C LEU A 53 10.43 2.41 12.36
N PRO A 54 9.98 1.17 12.09
CA PRO A 54 9.00 0.92 11.05
C PRO A 54 7.66 1.58 11.42
N SER A 55 7.49 2.79 10.94
CA SER A 55 6.33 3.65 11.00
C SER A 55 5.34 3.33 9.87
N ALA A 56 4.09 3.78 10.02
CA ALA A 56 3.04 3.70 8.99
C ALA A 56 3.49 4.12 7.56
N PRO A 57 4.37 5.12 7.36
CA PRO A 57 4.90 5.43 6.04
C PRO A 57 5.75 4.31 5.41
N GLN A 58 6.58 3.58 6.16
CA GLN A 58 7.32 2.43 5.61
C GLN A 58 6.38 1.29 5.22
N PHE A 59 5.29 1.08 5.96
CA PHE A 59 4.23 0.16 5.56
C PHE A 59 3.62 0.54 4.21
N SER A 60 3.29 1.81 3.99
CA SER A 60 2.73 2.29 2.72
C SER A 60 3.67 2.08 1.52
N PHE A 61 4.97 2.33 1.71
CA PHE A 61 6.00 2.03 0.70
C PHE A 61 6.02 0.55 0.34
N LEU A 62 6.24 -0.32 1.34
CA LEU A 62 6.40 -1.76 1.13
C LEU A 62 5.16 -2.39 0.51
N MET A 63 3.97 -1.96 0.94
CA MET A 63 2.70 -2.39 0.37
C MET A 63 2.58 -2.03 -1.11
N THR A 64 2.89 -0.79 -1.46
CA THR A 64 2.77 -0.29 -2.84
C THR A 64 3.75 -1.00 -3.76
N GLU A 65 5.01 -1.16 -3.35
CA GLU A 65 6.02 -1.91 -4.11
C GLU A 65 5.64 -3.39 -4.26
N ALA A 66 5.12 -4.03 -3.21
CA ALA A 66 4.66 -5.42 -3.28
C ALA A 66 3.60 -5.63 -4.36
N LEU A 67 2.70 -4.65 -4.56
CA LEU A 67 1.65 -4.69 -5.57
C LEU A 67 2.19 -4.35 -6.98
N LEU A 68 3.07 -3.36 -7.09
CA LEU A 68 3.67 -2.93 -8.36
C LEU A 68 4.62 -3.98 -8.98
N ILE A 69 5.10 -4.97 -8.21
CA ILE A 69 5.84 -6.13 -8.75
C ILE A 69 5.07 -6.84 -9.88
N PHE A 70 3.74 -6.83 -9.86
CA PHE A 70 2.91 -7.43 -10.89
C PHE A 70 2.51 -6.48 -12.02
N SER A 71 2.95 -5.22 -11.99
CA SER A 71 2.76 -4.29 -13.10
C SER A 71 3.44 -4.82 -14.37
N PRO A 72 2.72 -4.92 -15.50
CA PRO A 72 3.30 -5.41 -16.75
C PRO A 72 4.33 -4.45 -17.34
N GLU A 73 4.19 -3.15 -17.06
CA GLU A 73 4.94 -2.09 -17.73
C GLU A 73 6.02 -1.49 -16.81
N THR A 74 5.75 -1.35 -15.51
CA THR A 74 6.59 -0.59 -14.57
C THR A 74 7.25 -1.43 -13.48
N SER A 75 7.00 -2.74 -13.43
CA SER A 75 7.60 -3.60 -12.41
C SER A 75 9.14 -3.57 -12.47
N LEU A 76 9.77 -3.28 -11.33
CA LEU A 76 11.23 -3.36 -11.15
C LEU A 76 11.77 -4.78 -11.34
N LEU A 77 10.91 -5.80 -11.21
CA LEU A 77 11.26 -7.21 -11.40
C LEU A 77 10.73 -7.76 -12.74
N ARG A 78 10.50 -6.89 -13.74
CA ARG A 78 9.94 -7.28 -15.04
C ARG A 78 10.78 -8.27 -15.84
N SER A 79 12.09 -8.31 -15.65
CA SER A 79 12.98 -9.31 -16.29
C SER A 79 12.95 -10.67 -15.60
N PHE A 80 12.47 -10.74 -14.35
CA PHE A 80 12.47 -11.97 -13.56
C PHE A 80 11.25 -12.85 -13.82
N SER A 81 11.41 -14.15 -13.55
CA SER A 81 10.34 -15.14 -13.68
C SER A 81 9.17 -14.86 -12.74
N ARG A 82 7.98 -15.36 -13.10
CA ARG A 82 6.77 -15.23 -12.26
C ARG A 82 6.97 -15.83 -10.86
N LYS A 83 7.77 -16.89 -10.73
CA LYS A 83 8.09 -17.52 -9.43
C LYS A 83 8.85 -16.55 -8.52
N VAL A 84 9.85 -15.85 -9.06
CA VAL A 84 10.63 -14.85 -8.30
C VAL A 84 9.75 -13.68 -7.89
N ARG A 85 8.91 -13.17 -8.79
CA ARG A 85 7.97 -12.08 -8.47
C ARG A 85 6.98 -12.44 -7.37
N VAL A 86 6.43 -13.66 -7.41
CA VAL A 86 5.56 -14.15 -6.33
C VAL A 86 6.32 -14.23 -5.01
N ARG A 87 7.58 -14.69 -5.02
CA ARG A 87 8.42 -14.72 -3.81
C ARG A 87 8.68 -13.33 -3.22
N ALA A 88 9.09 -12.39 -4.07
CA ALA A 88 9.30 -11.01 -3.67
C ALA A 88 8.00 -10.38 -3.15
N HIS A 89 6.85 -10.64 -3.78
CA HIS A 89 5.55 -10.15 -3.33
C HIS A 89 5.24 -10.59 -1.89
N TRP A 90 5.23 -11.89 -1.58
CA TRP A 90 4.87 -12.31 -0.22
C TRP A 90 5.94 -11.94 0.81
N ALA A 91 7.22 -11.88 0.44
CA ALA A 91 8.28 -11.39 1.33
C ALA A 91 8.07 -9.92 1.71
N LEU A 92 7.76 -9.05 0.74
CA LEU A 92 7.44 -7.65 1.00
C LEU A 92 6.14 -7.49 1.80
N GLN A 93 5.12 -8.32 1.54
CA GLN A 93 3.87 -8.32 2.31
C GLN A 93 4.10 -8.68 3.78
N LEU A 94 4.90 -9.70 4.06
CA LEU A 94 5.25 -10.07 5.42
C LEU A 94 6.07 -8.98 6.11
N LEU A 95 7.05 -8.39 5.41
CA LEU A 95 7.83 -7.29 5.95
C LEU A 95 6.93 -6.08 6.27
N ALA A 96 6.00 -5.74 5.36
CA ALA A 96 5.02 -4.68 5.59
C ALA A 96 4.14 -4.98 6.81
N LEU A 97 3.62 -6.21 6.93
CA LEU A 97 2.80 -6.62 8.07
C LEU A 97 3.58 -6.53 9.40
N LEU A 98 4.83 -6.99 9.42
CA LEU A 98 5.70 -6.87 10.59
C LEU A 98 5.95 -5.41 10.97
N CYS A 99 6.23 -4.55 9.98
CA CYS A 99 6.36 -3.11 10.20
C CYS A 99 5.09 -2.51 10.80
N ALA A 100 3.92 -2.89 10.30
CA ALA A 100 2.64 -2.39 10.78
C ALA A 100 2.31 -2.86 12.21
N LEU A 101 2.58 -4.13 12.53
CA LEU A 101 2.42 -4.69 13.87
C LEU A 101 3.36 -4.02 14.88
N LEU A 102 4.63 -3.79 14.51
CA LEU A 102 5.59 -3.07 15.34
C LEU A 102 5.13 -1.63 15.58
N GLY A 103 4.76 -0.90 14.52
CA GLY A 103 4.23 0.46 14.63
C GLY A 103 3.01 0.55 15.53
N LEU A 104 2.06 -0.39 15.39
CA LEU A 104 0.88 -0.50 16.25
C LEU A 104 1.25 -0.80 17.72
N GLY A 105 2.20 -1.70 17.95
CA GLY A 105 2.72 -2.02 19.28
C GLY A 105 3.37 -0.82 19.95
N ILE A 106 4.22 -0.09 19.22
CA ILE A 106 4.91 1.11 19.71
C ILE A 106 3.91 2.20 20.10
N ILE A 107 2.94 2.52 19.22
CA ILE A 107 1.97 3.59 19.53
C ILE A 107 1.03 3.19 20.68
N THR A 108 0.68 1.91 20.79
CA THR A 108 -0.12 1.38 21.89
C THR A 108 0.66 1.48 23.20
N TYR A 109 1.91 1.02 23.22
CA TYR A 109 2.76 1.10 24.41
C TYR A 109 3.01 2.55 24.84
N ASN A 110 3.28 3.45 23.90
CA ASN A 110 3.42 4.88 24.18
C ASN A 110 2.15 5.49 24.80
N LYS A 111 0.97 5.14 24.29
CA LYS A 111 -0.30 5.60 24.86
C LYS A 111 -0.53 5.07 26.28
N HIS A 112 -0.18 3.81 26.52
CA HIS A 112 -0.27 3.20 27.85
C HIS A 112 0.60 3.95 28.86
N LEU A 113 1.87 4.22 28.52
CA LEU A 113 2.79 4.97 29.37
C LEU A 113 2.32 6.41 29.68
N ASN A 114 1.60 7.02 28.75
CA ASN A 114 1.10 8.39 28.90
C ASN A 114 -0.37 8.46 29.39
N GLY A 115 -0.96 7.32 29.80
CA GLY A 115 -2.36 7.26 30.24
C GLY A 115 -3.39 7.72 29.19
N LYS A 116 -3.06 7.63 27.90
CA LYS A 116 -3.90 8.09 26.79
C LYS A 116 -4.85 6.98 26.32
N SER A 117 -6.07 7.35 25.93
CA SER A 117 -7.05 6.40 25.39
C SER A 117 -6.63 5.80 24.04
N HIS A 118 -7.00 4.54 23.84
CA HIS A 118 -6.66 3.75 22.64
C HIS A 118 -7.80 3.75 21.64
N PHE A 119 -7.47 3.76 20.34
CA PHE A 119 -8.43 3.58 19.24
C PHE A 119 -9.66 4.51 19.21
N VAL A 120 -9.57 5.70 19.83
CA VAL A 120 -10.68 6.68 19.89
C VAL A 120 -10.81 7.56 18.64
N THR A 121 -9.83 7.54 17.74
CA THR A 121 -9.84 8.34 16.50
C THR A 121 -10.16 7.46 15.29
N TRP A 122 -10.75 8.06 14.25
CA TRP A 122 -10.98 7.38 12.97
C TRP A 122 -9.69 6.82 12.37
N HIS A 123 -8.58 7.55 12.44
CA HIS A 123 -7.26 7.05 12.05
C HIS A 123 -6.87 5.80 12.85
N GLY A 124 -7.00 5.82 14.18
CA GLY A 124 -6.67 4.69 15.03
C GLY A 124 -7.52 3.45 14.76
N LEU A 125 -8.83 3.62 14.56
CA LEU A 125 -9.76 2.53 14.27
C LEU A 125 -9.52 1.92 12.87
N THR A 126 -9.44 2.77 11.84
CA THR A 126 -9.17 2.32 10.46
C THR A 126 -7.77 1.73 10.32
N GLY A 127 -6.79 2.23 11.06
CA GLY A 127 -5.44 1.69 11.10
C GLY A 127 -5.39 0.30 11.72
N LEU A 128 -6.06 0.09 12.86
CA LEU A 128 -6.21 -1.25 13.45
C LEU A 128 -6.89 -2.22 12.48
N LEU A 129 -7.99 -1.78 11.88
CA LEU A 129 -8.71 -2.59 10.89
C LEU A 129 -7.82 -2.95 9.70
N ALA A 130 -7.03 -2.00 9.19
CA ALA A 130 -6.10 -2.23 8.08
C ALA A 130 -5.01 -3.27 8.45
N VAL A 131 -4.46 -3.23 9.67
CA VAL A 131 -3.47 -4.22 10.14
C VAL A 131 -4.09 -5.61 10.24
N LEU A 132 -5.27 -5.73 10.83
CA LEU A 132 -5.98 -7.01 10.93
C LEU A 132 -6.33 -7.55 9.53
N TYR A 133 -6.79 -6.68 8.64
CA TYR A 133 -7.10 -7.02 7.25
C TYR A 133 -5.85 -7.50 6.51
N ALA A 134 -4.71 -6.83 6.67
CA ALA A 134 -3.44 -7.24 6.07
C ALA A 134 -2.99 -8.63 6.56
N GLY A 135 -3.19 -8.93 7.85
CA GLY A 135 -2.97 -10.28 8.40
C GLY A 135 -3.86 -11.33 7.73
N GLY A 136 -5.16 -11.07 7.64
CA GLY A 136 -6.11 -11.95 6.94
C GLY A 136 -5.77 -12.13 5.45
N GLN A 137 -5.35 -11.05 4.78
CA GLN A 137 -4.94 -11.06 3.38
C GLN A 137 -3.66 -11.90 3.16
N CYS A 138 -2.70 -11.84 4.10
CA CYS A 138 -1.51 -12.71 4.08
C CYS A 138 -1.90 -14.18 4.22
N ALA A 139 -2.81 -14.52 5.15
CA ALA A 139 -3.34 -15.87 5.28
C ALA A 139 -4.06 -16.34 4.00
N GLY A 140 -4.86 -15.47 3.38
CA GLY A 140 -5.45 -15.72 2.06
C GLY A 140 -4.41 -15.97 0.96
N GLY A 141 -3.24 -15.32 1.04
CA GLY A 141 -2.11 -15.60 0.16
C GLY A 141 -1.52 -17.00 0.33
N VAL A 142 -1.50 -17.54 1.55
CA VAL A 142 -1.07 -18.93 1.83
C VAL A 142 -2.00 -19.93 1.15
N LEU A 143 -3.32 -19.67 1.13
CA LEU A 143 -4.29 -20.51 0.41
C LEU A 143 -4.03 -20.57 -1.11
N LEU A 144 -3.38 -19.56 -1.69
CA LEU A 144 -2.94 -19.60 -3.10
C LEU A 144 -1.71 -20.48 -3.34
N LEU A 145 -0.85 -20.64 -2.34
CA LEU A 145 0.30 -21.54 -2.40
C LEU A 145 -0.13 -23.00 -2.23
N TYR A 146 -1.19 -23.23 -1.44
CA TYR A 146 -1.72 -24.55 -1.15
C TYR A 146 -3.21 -24.66 -1.53
N PRO A 147 -3.56 -24.55 -2.82
CA PRO A 147 -4.96 -24.55 -3.27
C PRO A 147 -5.71 -25.85 -2.94
N LYS A 148 -4.97 -26.95 -2.69
CA LYS A 148 -5.54 -28.24 -2.24
C LYS A 148 -6.29 -28.14 -0.91
N LEU A 149 -6.00 -27.12 -0.08
CA LEU A 149 -6.74 -26.83 1.15
C LEU A 149 -8.16 -26.32 0.87
N MET A 150 -8.39 -25.73 -0.31
CA MET A 150 -9.67 -25.14 -0.72
C MET A 150 -10.35 -25.98 -1.81
N LYS A 151 -10.76 -27.22 -1.45
CA LYS A 151 -11.27 -28.25 -2.38
C LYS A 151 -12.40 -27.77 -3.31
N ASN A 152 -13.25 -26.85 -2.85
CA ASN A 152 -14.41 -26.37 -3.62
C ASN A 152 -14.12 -25.14 -4.49
N TRP A 153 -12.87 -24.65 -4.51
CA TRP A 153 -12.50 -23.40 -5.18
C TRP A 153 -11.44 -23.63 -6.23
N THR A 154 -11.66 -23.10 -7.43
CA THR A 154 -10.63 -23.12 -8.48
C THR A 154 -9.53 -22.11 -8.16
N LEU A 155 -8.30 -22.40 -8.60
CA LEU A 155 -7.18 -21.48 -8.44
C LEU A 155 -7.45 -20.11 -9.09
N ALA A 156 -8.21 -20.08 -10.19
CA ALA A 156 -8.62 -18.83 -10.84
C ALA A 156 -9.53 -17.99 -9.94
N LYS A 157 -10.53 -18.61 -9.28
CA LYS A 157 -11.39 -17.92 -8.30
C LYS A 157 -10.56 -17.42 -7.13
N LEU A 158 -9.71 -18.26 -6.53
CA LEU A 158 -8.87 -17.83 -5.41
C LEU A 158 -7.99 -16.63 -5.78
N LYS A 159 -7.36 -16.64 -6.97
CA LYS A 159 -6.54 -15.52 -7.45
C LYS A 159 -7.36 -14.24 -7.64
N LEU A 160 -8.57 -14.35 -8.18
CA LEU A 160 -9.48 -13.22 -8.36
C LEU A 160 -9.86 -12.61 -7.01
N TYR A 161 -10.37 -13.42 -6.08
CA TYR A 161 -10.78 -12.96 -4.76
C TYR A 161 -9.61 -12.41 -3.94
N HIS A 162 -8.43 -13.05 -4.01
CA HIS A 162 -7.24 -12.50 -3.36
C HIS A 162 -6.85 -11.14 -3.95
N ALA A 163 -6.88 -10.98 -5.27
CA ALA A 163 -6.53 -9.71 -5.91
C ALA A 163 -7.55 -8.60 -5.59
N THR A 164 -8.85 -8.89 -5.61
CA THR A 164 -9.89 -7.90 -5.31
C THR A 164 -9.96 -7.56 -3.81
N SER A 165 -9.86 -8.56 -2.93
CA SER A 165 -9.73 -8.37 -1.48
C SER A 165 -8.48 -7.55 -1.15
N GLY A 166 -7.35 -7.86 -1.78
CA GLY A 166 -6.11 -7.12 -1.60
C GLY A 166 -6.23 -5.66 -2.02
N LEU A 167 -6.96 -5.35 -3.10
CA LEU A 167 -7.25 -3.98 -3.51
C LEU A 167 -8.10 -3.25 -2.45
N VAL A 168 -9.15 -3.88 -1.92
CA VAL A 168 -9.98 -3.29 -0.86
C VAL A 168 -9.14 -2.99 0.39
N GLY A 169 -8.31 -3.93 0.83
CA GLY A 169 -7.40 -3.74 1.96
C GLY A 169 -6.39 -2.62 1.71
N TYR A 170 -5.85 -2.51 0.50
CA TYR A 170 -4.94 -1.43 0.12
C TYR A 170 -5.61 -0.05 0.19
N LEU A 171 -6.83 0.08 -0.36
CA LEU A 171 -7.61 1.32 -0.30
C LEU A 171 -7.97 1.71 1.14
N LEU A 172 -8.28 0.75 1.99
CA LEU A 172 -8.48 0.97 3.42
C LEU A 172 -7.20 1.52 4.09
N GLY A 173 -6.04 0.96 3.76
CA GLY A 173 -4.74 1.45 4.22
C GLY A 173 -4.46 2.89 3.78
N CYS A 174 -4.73 3.22 2.50
CA CYS A 174 -4.62 4.58 1.98
C CYS A 174 -5.57 5.55 2.68
N ALA A 175 -6.82 5.16 2.93
CA ALA A 175 -7.78 5.97 3.68
C ALA A 175 -7.32 6.22 5.12
N SER A 176 -6.80 5.20 5.80
CA SER A 176 -6.24 5.34 7.15
C SER A 176 -5.02 6.29 7.16
N LEU A 177 -4.15 6.21 6.16
CA LEU A 177 -3.00 7.11 6.01
C LEU A 177 -3.45 8.56 5.82
N MET A 178 -4.46 8.81 4.97
CA MET A 178 -5.06 10.13 4.79
C MET A 178 -5.67 10.66 6.08
N LEU A 179 -6.39 9.83 6.85
CA LEU A 179 -6.88 10.23 8.18
C LEU A 179 -5.74 10.58 9.14
N GLY A 180 -4.59 9.90 9.04
CA GLY A 180 -3.39 10.24 9.80
C GLY A 180 -2.80 11.62 9.41
N MET A 181 -2.85 11.96 8.12
CA MET A 181 -2.42 13.26 7.60
C MET A 181 -3.39 14.41 7.95
N CYS A 182 -4.62 14.10 8.38
CA CYS A 182 -5.54 15.08 8.97
C CYS A 182 -5.33 15.28 10.48
N SER A 183 -4.39 14.56 11.11
CA SER A 183 -4.11 14.73 12.54
C SER A 183 -3.45 16.07 12.84
N LEU A 184 -3.66 16.57 14.07
CA LEU A 184 -3.04 17.82 14.52
C LEU A 184 -1.53 17.83 14.35
N TRP A 185 -0.86 16.72 14.64
CA TRP A 185 0.59 16.60 14.45
C TRP A 185 1.00 16.81 12.98
N PHE A 186 0.27 16.19 12.04
CA PHE A 186 0.63 16.29 10.63
C PHE A 186 0.30 17.67 10.05
N THR A 187 -0.87 18.23 10.39
CA THR A 187 -1.31 19.53 9.87
C THR A 187 -0.53 20.71 10.47
N THR A 188 0.12 20.53 11.62
CA THR A 188 1.07 21.50 12.18
C THR A 188 2.46 21.39 11.55
N ALA A 189 2.91 20.16 11.22
CA ALA A 189 4.21 19.93 10.59
C ALA A 189 4.22 20.21 9.07
N VAL A 190 3.10 20.00 8.38
CA VAL A 190 2.97 20.09 6.91
C VAL A 190 1.81 21.00 6.56
N THR A 191 2.11 22.19 6.02
CA THR A 191 1.14 23.27 5.83
C THR A 191 1.03 23.73 4.36
N GLY A 192 -0.08 24.41 4.05
CA GLY A 192 -0.32 24.99 2.73
C GLY A 192 -0.29 23.94 1.60
N ALA A 193 0.37 24.27 0.49
CA ALA A 193 0.44 23.41 -0.69
C ALA A 193 1.08 22.03 -0.41
N SER A 194 2.02 21.95 0.53
CA SER A 194 2.72 20.70 0.86
C SER A 194 1.78 19.62 1.43
N TRP A 195 0.73 20.04 2.16
CA TRP A 195 -0.27 19.12 2.70
C TRP A 195 -1.12 18.49 1.60
N TYR A 196 -1.53 19.30 0.60
CA TYR A 196 -2.28 18.80 -0.55
C TYR A 196 -1.43 17.85 -1.39
N LEU A 197 -0.14 18.17 -1.58
CA LEU A 197 0.80 17.26 -2.27
C LEU A 197 0.94 15.93 -1.52
N ALA A 198 1.05 15.97 -0.18
CA ALA A 198 1.05 14.77 0.65
C ALA A 198 -0.24 13.94 0.52
N MET A 199 -1.41 14.59 0.46
CA MET A 199 -2.69 13.92 0.24
C MET A 199 -2.82 13.28 -1.15
N LEU A 200 -2.21 13.88 -2.17
CA LEU A 200 -2.19 13.30 -3.53
C LEU A 200 -1.40 12.00 -3.61
N CYS A 201 -0.42 11.79 -2.72
CA CYS A 201 0.41 10.59 -2.72
C CYS A 201 -0.38 9.26 -2.59
N PRO A 202 -1.19 9.04 -1.53
CA PRO A 202 -2.02 7.84 -1.43
C PRO A 202 -3.11 7.77 -2.50
N LEU A 203 -3.57 8.91 -3.03
CA LEU A 203 -4.58 8.94 -4.10
C LEU A 203 -4.00 8.42 -5.43
N ILE A 204 -2.85 8.94 -5.85
CA ILE A 204 -2.17 8.52 -7.08
C ILE A 204 -1.85 7.02 -7.03
N THR A 205 -1.27 6.56 -5.93
CA THR A 205 -0.91 5.14 -5.76
C THR A 205 -2.17 4.26 -5.74
N SER A 206 -3.25 4.68 -5.07
CA SER A 206 -4.57 4.00 -5.12
C SER A 206 -5.10 3.84 -6.54
N LEU A 207 -5.08 4.91 -7.33
CA LEU A 207 -5.58 4.89 -8.70
C LEU A 207 -4.74 3.96 -9.58
N VAL A 208 -3.42 3.97 -9.42
CA VAL A 208 -2.50 3.09 -10.17
C VAL A 208 -2.74 1.62 -9.83
N ILE A 209 -2.82 1.27 -8.55
CA ILE A 209 -3.08 -0.11 -8.12
C ILE A 209 -4.48 -0.56 -8.54
N MET A 210 -5.50 0.29 -8.40
CA MET A 210 -6.86 -0.01 -8.83
C MET A 210 -6.93 -0.28 -10.34
N ASN A 211 -6.27 0.55 -11.15
CA ASN A 211 -6.19 0.38 -12.59
C ASN A 211 -5.43 -0.92 -12.95
N GLN A 212 -4.32 -1.22 -12.27
CA GLN A 212 -3.56 -2.47 -12.47
C GLN A 212 -4.42 -3.71 -12.19
N VAL A 213 -5.08 -3.77 -11.04
CA VAL A 213 -5.90 -4.93 -10.63
C VAL A 213 -7.12 -5.08 -11.53
N SER A 214 -7.81 -3.98 -11.83
CA SER A 214 -9.02 -4.00 -12.68
C SER A 214 -8.70 -4.46 -14.10
N ASN A 215 -7.61 -4.00 -14.71
CA ASN A 215 -7.23 -4.45 -16.05
C ASN A 215 -6.79 -5.91 -16.07
N ALA A 216 -6.10 -6.39 -15.03
CA ALA A 216 -5.62 -7.76 -14.96
C ALA A 216 -6.74 -8.79 -14.79
N TYR A 217 -7.81 -8.45 -14.06
CA TYR A 217 -8.83 -9.41 -13.63
C TYR A 217 -10.26 -9.09 -14.09
N LEU A 218 -10.65 -7.82 -14.18
CA LEU A 218 -12.02 -7.44 -14.55
C LEU A 218 -12.17 -7.25 -16.06
N TYR A 219 -11.20 -6.59 -16.72
CA TYR A 219 -11.30 -6.34 -18.16
C TYR A 219 -11.04 -7.60 -19.00
N ARG A 220 -10.09 -8.45 -18.57
CA ARG A 220 -9.80 -9.74 -19.24
C ARG A 220 -10.99 -10.70 -19.29
N LYS A 221 -11.93 -10.59 -18.35
CA LYS A 221 -13.15 -11.40 -18.33
C LYS A 221 -14.16 -10.96 -19.39
N ARG A 222 -14.15 -9.67 -19.79
CA ARG A 222 -15.04 -9.13 -20.84
C ARG A 222 -14.59 -9.49 -22.26
N SER A 223 -13.31 -9.77 -22.48
CA SER A 223 -12.76 -10.15 -23.80
C SER A 223 -12.73 -11.65 -24.05
N GLN A 224 -13.22 -12.47 -23.11
CA GLN A 224 -13.30 -13.94 -23.23
C GLN A 224 -14.75 -14.45 -23.33
N HIS A 225 -15.71 -13.52 -23.40
CA HIS A 225 -17.11 -13.74 -23.75
C HIS A 225 -17.37 -13.03 -25.08
#